data_AF-A0A6C1QGH2-F1
#
_entry.id   AF-A0A6C1QGH2-F1
#
_cell.length_a   1.000
_cell.length_b   1.000
_cell.length_c   1.000
_cell.angle_alpha   90.00
_cell.angle_beta   90.00
_cell.angle_gamma   90.00
#
_symmetry.space_group_name_H-M   'P 1'
#
loop_
_entity.id
_entity.type
_entity.pdbx_description
1 polymer ?
#
loop_
_entity_poly.entity_id
_entity_poly.type
_entity_poly.pdbx_seq_one_letter_code
_entity_poly.pdbx_strand_id
1 'polypeptide(L)'
;MGTFQTLDYVIFIAYGILILSVGLWVSRTKKGTKKSAEDYFLAGKSLPFWAIGASLIAANISAEQFIGMSGSGFAIGLAIASYEWMAAITLIIVAKFFLPIFIKEGLFTIPQFI
;
A
#
# COMPACT_ATOMS: atom_id res chain seq x y z
N MET A 1 -13.37 -13.49 29.14
CA MET A 1 -13.08 -13.40 27.68
C MET A 1 -14.42 -13.25 26.98
N GLY A 2 -14.68 -12.11 26.34
CA GLY A 2 -15.94 -11.90 25.63
C GLY A 2 -16.04 -12.85 24.44
N THR A 3 -17.13 -13.62 24.36
CA THR A 3 -17.44 -14.45 23.19
C THR A 3 -17.88 -13.53 22.05
N PHE A 4 -17.46 -13.84 20.82
CA PHE A 4 -17.87 -13.11 19.62
C PHE A 4 -19.40 -13.04 19.54
N GLN A 5 -19.95 -11.84 19.40
CA GLN A 5 -21.39 -11.68 19.27
C GLN A 5 -21.82 -12.01 17.84
N THR A 6 -23.09 -12.39 17.66
CA THR A 6 -23.66 -12.63 16.32
C THR A 6 -23.45 -11.43 15.40
N LEU A 7 -23.51 -10.21 15.94
CA LEU A 7 -23.26 -8.98 15.21
C LEU A 7 -21.82 -8.88 14.69
N ASP A 8 -20.82 -9.28 15.47
CA ASP A 8 -19.41 -9.27 15.06
C ASP A 8 -19.17 -10.21 13.87
N TYR A 9 -19.79 -11.41 13.90
CA TYR A 9 -19.73 -12.35 12.78
C TYR A 9 -20.39 -11.79 11.52
N VAL A 10 -21.55 -11.14 11.65
CA VAL A 10 -22.25 -10.54 10.52
C VAL A 10 -21.39 -9.46 9.88
N ILE A 11 -20.79 -8.56 10.67
CA ILE A 11 -19.91 -7.50 10.16
C ILE A 11 -18.69 -8.10 9.47
N PHE A 12 -18.04 -9.09 10.09
CA PHE A 12 -16.85 -9.74 9.54
C PHE A 12 -17.13 -10.39 8.19
N ILE A 13 -18.20 -11.18 8.09
CA ILE A 13 -18.60 -11.86 6.84
C ILE A 13 -19.00 -10.83 5.77
N ALA A 14 -19.79 -9.82 6.13
CA ALA A 14 -20.22 -8.77 5.20
C ALA A 14 -19.02 -7.99 4.63
N TYR A 15 -18.03 -7.67 5.47
CA TYR A 15 -16.79 -7.01 5.03
C TYR A 15 -16.01 -7.88 4.03
N GLY A 16 -15.85 -9.17 4.32
CA GLY A 16 -15.21 -10.13 3.40
C GLY A 16 -15.94 -10.22 2.05
N ILE A 17 -17.26 -10.36 2.07
CA ILE A 17 -18.09 -10.40 0.85
C ILE A 17 -17.95 -9.10 0.06
N LEU A 18 -17.91 -7.94 0.72
CA LEU A 18 -17.76 -6.65 0.06
C LEU A 18 -16.42 -6.56 -0.68
N ILE A 19 -15.31 -6.90 -0.02
CA ILE A 19 -13.98 -6.90 -0.64
C ILE A 19 -13.95 -7.84 -1.84
N LEU A 20 -14.44 -9.08 -1.69
CA LEU A 20 -14.49 -10.06 -2.77
C LEU A 20 -15.34 -9.56 -3.93
N SER A 21 -16.50 -8.96 -3.65
CA SER A 21 -17.41 -8.44 -4.67
C SER A 21 -16.77 -7.29 -5.45
N VAL A 22 -16.13 -6.34 -4.76
CA VAL A 22 -15.39 -5.23 -5.39
C VAL A 22 -14.23 -5.78 -6.23
N GLY A 23 -13.44 -6.70 -5.69
CA GLY A 23 -12.32 -7.34 -6.41
C GLY A 23 -12.78 -8.04 -7.69
N LEU A 24 -13.85 -8.84 -7.61
CA LEU A 24 -14.42 -9.52 -8.77
C LEU A 24 -15.04 -8.54 -9.78
N TRP A 25 -15.65 -7.45 -9.32
CA TRP A 25 -16.22 -6.44 -10.20
C TRP A 25 -15.16 -5.64 -10.96
N VAL A 26 -14.09 -5.21 -10.27
CA VAL A 26 -12.97 -4.46 -10.85
C VAL A 26 -12.10 -5.35 -11.75
N SER A 27 -11.94 -6.64 -11.40
CA SER A 27 -11.19 -7.62 -12.20
C SER A 27 -11.87 -7.94 -13.54
N ARG A 28 -13.20 -7.75 -13.64
CA ARG A 28 -13.93 -7.93 -14.91
C ARG A 28 -13.58 -6.81 -15.89
N THR A 29 -12.73 -7.12 -16.86
CA THR A 29 -12.41 -6.22 -17.98
C THR A 29 -13.65 -5.99 -18.84
N LYS A 30 -13.95 -4.74 -19.22
CA LYS A 30 -14.94 -4.43 -20.26
C LYS A 30 -14.54 -5.17 -21.55
N LYS A 31 -15.47 -5.90 -22.18
CA LYS A 31 -15.25 -6.54 -23.49
C LYS A 31 -14.77 -5.48 -24.49
N GLY A 32 -13.54 -5.62 -24.99
CA GLY A 32 -13.01 -4.82 -26.11
C GLY A 32 -11.76 -3.98 -25.85
N THR A 33 -11.29 -3.81 -24.60
CA THR A 33 -10.07 -3.03 -24.31
C THR A 33 -8.87 -3.92 -24.01
N LYS A 34 -7.90 -3.98 -24.94
CA LYS A 34 -6.55 -4.50 -24.65
C LYS A 34 -5.84 -3.49 -23.75
N LYS A 35 -5.80 -3.73 -22.44
CA LYS A 35 -4.97 -2.93 -21.53
C LYS A 35 -3.50 -3.30 -21.78
N SER A 36 -2.66 -2.34 -22.17
CA SER A 36 -1.21 -2.57 -22.20
C SER A 36 -0.70 -2.76 -20.77
N ALA A 37 0.42 -3.47 -20.59
CA ALA A 37 1.11 -3.52 -19.30
C ALA A 37 1.45 -2.10 -18.81
N GLU A 38 1.78 -1.19 -19.73
CA GLU A 38 2.02 0.22 -19.41
C GLU A 38 0.79 0.93 -18.84
N ASP A 39 -0.41 0.68 -19.36
CA ASP A 39 -1.64 1.28 -18.80
C ASP A 39 -1.94 0.76 -17.39
N TYR A 40 -1.60 -0.50 -17.13
CA TYR A 40 -1.81 -1.15 -15.84
C TYR A 40 -0.81 -0.70 -14.79
N PHE A 41 0.46 -0.50 -15.16
CA PHE A 41 1.53 -0.11 -14.24
C PHE A 41 1.70 1.42 -14.09
N LEU A 42 1.46 2.20 -15.14
CA LEU A 42 1.71 3.65 -15.13
C LEU A 42 0.45 4.48 -14.85
N ALA A 43 -0.76 3.88 -14.84
CA ALA A 43 -2.04 4.60 -14.71
C ALA A 43 -2.11 5.85 -15.62
N GLY A 44 -1.56 5.74 -16.84
CA GLY A 44 -1.48 6.82 -17.81
C GLY A 44 -0.70 8.07 -17.36
N LYS A 45 0.21 7.96 -16.37
CA LYS A 45 0.97 9.08 -15.77
C LYS A 45 0.09 10.23 -15.23
N SER A 46 -1.17 9.95 -14.93
CA SER A 46 -2.18 10.97 -14.60
C SER A 46 -2.53 11.04 -13.11
N LEU A 47 -1.87 10.22 -12.28
CA LEU A 47 -2.16 10.17 -10.85
C LEU A 47 -1.71 11.47 -10.16
N PRO A 48 -2.61 12.14 -9.42
CA PRO A 48 -2.23 13.31 -8.65
C PRO A 48 -1.30 12.92 -7.50
N PHE A 49 -0.42 13.84 -7.09
CA PHE A 49 0.63 13.58 -6.10
C PHE A 49 0.09 12.99 -4.78
N TRP A 50 -1.10 13.42 -4.32
CA TRP A 50 -1.72 12.94 -3.10
C TRP A 50 -2.17 11.47 -3.21
N ALA A 51 -2.61 11.03 -4.39
CA ALA A 51 -3.00 9.64 -4.63
C ALA A 51 -1.77 8.73 -4.67
N ILE A 52 -0.66 9.22 -5.24
CA ILE A 52 0.64 8.52 -5.23
C ILE A 52 1.13 8.36 -3.78
N GLY A 53 1.14 9.46 -3.01
CA GLY A 53 1.55 9.43 -1.61
C GLY A 53 0.69 8.51 -0.74
N ALA A 54 -0.64 8.60 -0.87
CA ALA A 54 -1.56 7.73 -0.13
C ALA A 54 -1.36 6.24 -0.48
N SER A 55 -1.15 5.92 -1.77
CA SER A 55 -0.87 4.56 -2.22
C SER A 55 0.43 4.01 -1.63
N LEU A 56 1.50 4.83 -1.60
CA LEU A 56 2.79 4.44 -1.01
C LEU A 56 2.67 4.12 0.48
N ILE A 57 1.94 4.95 1.25
CA ILE A 57 1.69 4.67 2.67
C ILE A 57 0.81 3.44 2.82
N ALA A 58 -0.29 3.33 2.07
CA ALA A 58 -1.20 2.19 2.14
C ALA A 58 -0.51 0.86 1.80
N ALA A 59 0.45 0.85 0.88
CA ALA A 59 1.25 -0.33 0.55
C ALA A 59 2.22 -0.75 1.65
N ASN A 60 2.58 0.16 2.57
CA ASN A 60 3.46 -0.12 3.70
C ASN A 60 2.70 -0.53 4.96
N ILE A 61 1.45 -0.09 5.14
CA ILE A 61 0.63 -0.43 6.31
C ILE A 61 0.05 -1.84 6.16
N SER A 62 0.39 -2.71 7.11
CA SER A 62 -0.10 -4.10 7.18
C SER A 62 -0.57 -4.48 8.58
N ALA A 63 -1.08 -5.70 8.75
CA ALA A 63 -1.46 -6.22 10.06
C ALA A 63 -0.27 -6.28 11.04
N GLU A 64 0.94 -6.50 10.53
CA GLU A 64 2.18 -6.44 11.31
C GLU A 64 2.40 -5.04 11.88
N GLN A 65 2.17 -4.01 11.08
CA GLN A 65 2.29 -2.62 11.51
C GLN A 65 1.30 -2.29 12.63
N PHE A 66 0.07 -2.82 12.58
CA PHE A 66 -0.92 -2.57 13.64
C PHE A 66 -0.64 -3.33 14.93
N ILE A 67 -0.38 -4.64 14.84
CA ILE A 67 -0.23 -5.50 16.02
C ILE A 67 1.20 -5.46 16.57
N GLY A 68 2.19 -5.61 15.68
CA GLY A 68 3.61 -5.64 16.04
C GLY A 68 4.11 -4.31 16.59
N MET A 69 3.83 -3.18 15.93
CA MET A 69 4.25 -1.88 16.44
C MET A 69 3.55 -1.51 17.74
N SER A 70 2.29 -1.91 17.95
CA SER A 70 1.60 -1.72 19.23
C SER A 70 2.24 -2.55 20.35
N GLY A 71 2.66 -3.79 20.06
CA GLY A 71 3.40 -4.63 21.01
C GLY A 71 4.76 -4.03 21.37
N SER A 72 5.51 -3.54 20.39
CA SER A 72 6.74 -2.78 20.62
C SER A 72 6.46 -1.50 21.39
N GLY A 73 5.38 -0.78 21.08
CA GLY A 73 4.96 0.41 21.82
C GLY A 73 4.65 0.12 23.29
N PHE A 74 4.10 -1.06 23.61
CA PHE A 74 3.93 -1.50 24.99
C PHE A 74 5.27 -1.77 25.69
N ALA A 75 6.23 -2.38 25.00
CA ALA A 75 7.52 -2.77 25.58
C ALA A 75 8.53 -1.62 25.69
N ILE A 76 8.66 -0.78 24.65
CA ILE A 76 9.69 0.26 24.52
C ILE A 76 9.10 1.68 24.38
N GLY A 77 7.78 1.82 24.46
CA GLY A 77 7.11 3.13 24.42
C GLY A 77 7.23 3.82 23.07
N LEU A 78 7.31 5.15 23.10
CA LEU A 78 7.38 5.99 21.90
C LEU A 78 8.66 5.80 21.08
N ALA A 79 9.69 5.15 21.64
CA ALA A 79 10.96 4.92 20.94
C ALA A 79 10.77 4.17 19.61
N ILE A 80 9.77 3.29 19.50
CA ILE A 80 9.47 2.57 18.24
C ILE A 80 9.09 3.52 17.09
N ALA A 81 8.51 4.68 17.39
CA ALA A 81 8.12 5.67 16.37
C ALA A 81 9.33 6.27 15.63
N SER A 82 10.53 6.12 16.18
CA SER A 82 11.77 6.53 15.50
C SER A 82 11.95 5.84 14.14
N TYR A 83 11.46 4.60 13.97
CA TYR A 83 11.47 3.91 12.68
C TYR A 83 10.68 4.68 11.62
N GLU A 84 9.47 5.13 11.95
CA GLU A 84 8.61 5.89 11.04
C GLU A 84 9.19 7.27 10.73
N TRP A 85 9.74 7.96 11.75
CA TRP A 85 10.35 9.28 11.55
C TRP A 85 11.59 9.21 10.64
N MET A 86 12.42 8.18 10.81
CA MET A 86 13.56 7.95 9.93
C MET A 86 13.12 7.54 8.53
N ALA A 87 12.09 6.70 8.39
CA ALA A 87 11.52 6.34 7.10
C ALA A 87 11.04 7.59 6.33
N ALA A 88 10.36 8.52 7.01
CA ALA A 88 9.91 9.78 6.39
C ALA A 88 11.08 10.61 5.81
N ILE A 89 12.18 10.76 6.56
CA ILE A 89 13.37 11.47 6.07
C ILE A 89 14.02 10.73 4.91
N THR A 90 14.17 9.40 5.03
CA THR A 90 14.75 8.57 3.97
C THR A 90 13.92 8.65 2.69
N LEU A 91 12.59 8.68 2.78
CA LEU A 91 11.72 8.84 1.61
C LEU A 91 11.96 10.16 0.87
N ILE A 92 12.23 11.26 1.59
CA ILE A 92 12.59 12.54 0.97
C ILE A 92 13.92 12.42 0.20
N ILE A 93 14.91 11.74 0.78
CA ILE A 93 16.21 11.51 0.14
C ILE A 93 16.04 10.64 -1.11
N VAL A 94 15.29 9.54 -1.01
CA VAL A 94 15.01 8.65 -2.14
C VAL A 94 14.27 9.39 -3.25
N ALA A 95 13.24 10.17 -2.91
CA ALA A 95 12.47 10.95 -3.87
C ALA A 95 13.33 12.01 -4.59
N LYS A 96 14.28 12.65 -3.89
CA LYS A 96 15.13 13.69 -4.47
C LYS A 96 16.30 13.16 -5.28
N PHE A 97 16.94 12.06 -4.85
CA PHE A 97 18.20 11.60 -5.43
C PHE A 97 18.07 10.32 -6.26
N PHE A 98 17.28 9.34 -5.81
CA PHE A 98 17.18 8.02 -6.46
C PHE A 98 16.10 8.00 -7.53
N LEU A 99 14.92 8.56 -7.23
CA LEU A 99 13.78 8.56 -8.15
C LEU A 99 14.10 9.20 -9.52
N PRO A 100 14.83 10.34 -9.62
CA PRO A 100 15.20 10.88 -10.92
C PRO A 100 16.10 9.95 -11.75
N ILE A 101 16.97 9.18 -11.10
CA ILE A 101 17.86 8.22 -11.76
C ILE A 101 17.02 7.09 -12.36
N PHE A 102 16.11 6.50 -11.58
CA PHE A 102 15.23 5.42 -12.06
C PHE A 102 14.37 5.85 -13.25
N ILE A 103 13.81 7.06 -13.20
CA ILE A 103 12.99 7.60 -14.28
C ILE A 103 13.85 7.88 -15.53
N LYS A 104 15.06 8.43 -15.37
CA LYS A 104 15.97 8.76 -16.48
C LYS A 104 16.45 7.51 -17.23
N GLU A 105 16.82 6.47 -16.48
CA GLU A 105 17.31 5.20 -17.04
C GLU A 105 16.17 4.26 -17.47
N GLY A 106 14.90 4.64 -17.27
CA GLY A 106 13.75 3.84 -17.66
C GLY A 106 13.63 2.53 -16.87
N LEU A 107 14.07 2.53 -15.61
CA LEU A 107 14.01 1.37 -14.72
C LEU A 107 12.63 1.30 -14.05
N PHE A 108 11.99 0.14 -14.16
CA PHE A 108 10.63 -0.09 -13.63
C PHE A 108 10.61 -1.03 -12.43
N THR A 109 11.67 -1.82 -12.24
CA THR A 109 11.76 -2.82 -11.17
C THR A 109 13.14 -2.77 -10.53
N ILE A 110 13.23 -3.13 -9.24
CA ILE A 110 14.51 -3.18 -8.54
C ILE A 110 15.50 -4.17 -9.20
N PRO A 111 15.10 -5.38 -9.65
CA PRO A 111 16.04 -6.27 -10.33
C PRO A 111 16.67 -5.71 -11.61
N GLN A 112 16.08 -4.71 -12.27
CA GLN A 112 16.70 -4.06 -13.44
C GLN A 112 17.82 -3.08 -13.05
N PHE A 113 17.85 -2.62 -11.80
CA PHE A 113 18.88 -1.72 -11.28
C PHE A 113 20.16 -2.46 -10.87
N ILE A 114 20.06 -3.76 -10.59
CA ILE A 114 21.16 -4.65 -10.17
C ILE A 114 21.81 -5.25 -11.42
#